data_AF-A0A7C6TTV9-F1
#
_entry.id   AF-A0A7C6TTV9-F1
#
_cell.length_a   1.000
_cell.length_b   1.000
_cell.length_c   1.000
_cell.angle_alpha   90.00
_cell.angle_beta   90.00
_cell.angle_gamma   90.00
#
_symmetry.space_group_name_H-M   'P 1'
#
loop_
_entity.id
_entity.type
_entity.pdbx_description
1 polymer ?
#
loop_
_entity_poly.entity_id
_entity_poly.type
_entity_poly.pdbx_seq_one_letter_code
_entity_poly.pdbx_strand_id
1 'polypeptide(L)'
;MAELLISNGWDIADSVGKYLREHLTDEYLVVCEPIIQGHPLDAIVVAPDGLAVLYVRNWQGEVLPSTHRPWRERTATGEVVSHDNPGLEARKVAGLLQSFVRDEFPGLDLPIRQYLVLTEPTVALAMEGPTEPPCVRLDDLVKVLHDDGGALDDAARPLADATLREEVALALRDRQITASQRTLQPFIFRSGGALGTGYKAYTIRDVVRQMDRRPEDGVHHLRNGTLERWLTEQGAPHLAALARDVTRRGENNPRVMLEEFLLGTGLVPPPRISIHPRTLNMGYVVAGETVQRRLRVRRGRGRGYLYGTVWSTEPWIRVEPGSFSGELNAVVSVDSEPLLIREQATHAEILIKTNAAKEPVAVPIVANVVSMPAGMVRRLFRPLAALAMAGVPGALPGLALGIWGVPAPAWLTGAGGAIMPSGVAWALIIGLFWAILGGVRGAVQPPAWPILYAGRRWLLRTAGWAVVLALFAGALTRIAMGWYPEAADRLTPEWQASITLFAVALSVLPGTVGEMWAARPLRARDGRAPVSEALRRAVSAILVVTAVFVLLIGVRLVGPAWVRYDFDGRVATVRQWVGQRWDDLDEQVNTLVDRIYLRWYDRSGRRGGLLPWDE
;
A
#
# COMPACT_ATOMS: atom_id res chain seq x y z
N MET A 1 -22.39 -8.83 28.29
CA MET A 1 -21.29 -9.82 28.15
C MET A 1 -20.79 -10.35 29.50
N ALA A 2 -20.90 -9.59 30.60
CA ALA A 2 -20.69 -10.10 31.96
C ALA A 2 -21.56 -11.34 32.31
N GLU A 3 -22.79 -11.43 31.79
CA GLU A 3 -23.66 -12.61 31.97
C GLU A 3 -23.17 -13.91 31.29
N LEU A 4 -22.31 -13.84 30.26
CA LEU A 4 -21.81 -15.02 29.55
C LEU A 4 -20.61 -15.68 30.27
N LEU A 5 -20.06 -15.04 31.30
CA LEU A 5 -18.95 -15.55 32.10
C LEU A 5 -19.41 -16.33 33.33
N ILE A 6 -20.65 -16.13 33.78
CA ILE A 6 -21.23 -16.87 34.91
C ILE A 6 -21.55 -18.32 34.52
N SER A 7 -21.74 -18.63 33.23
CA SER A 7 -22.27 -19.94 32.80
C SER A 7 -21.24 -21.00 32.39
N ASN A 8 -19.93 -20.70 32.35
CA ASN A 8 -18.92 -21.63 31.82
C ASN A 8 -17.80 -21.93 32.84
N GLY A 9 -18.07 -22.87 33.76
CA GLY A 9 -17.02 -23.69 34.40
C GLY A 9 -16.36 -23.15 35.68
N TRP A 10 -16.99 -22.21 36.40
CA TRP A 10 -16.49 -21.63 37.66
C TRP A 10 -16.99 -22.33 38.94
N ASP A 11 -17.59 -23.51 38.82
CA ASP A 11 -18.22 -24.29 39.91
C ASP A 11 -17.33 -25.48 40.33
N ILE A 12 -16.18 -25.18 40.95
CA ILE A 12 -15.51 -26.15 41.84
C ILE A 12 -15.65 -25.64 43.27
N ALA A 13 -15.95 -26.57 44.17
CA ALA A 13 -16.52 -26.42 45.51
C ALA A 13 -15.59 -25.78 46.56
N ASP A 14 -14.93 -24.67 46.24
CA ASP A 14 -14.20 -23.89 47.23
C ASP A 14 -15.11 -22.83 47.86
N SER A 15 -15.44 -23.08 49.13
CA SER A 15 -16.24 -22.19 49.98
C SER A 15 -15.74 -20.74 49.96
N VAL A 16 -14.42 -20.54 49.87
CA VAL A 16 -13.76 -19.22 49.85
C VAL A 16 -14.01 -18.47 48.54
N GLY A 17 -13.85 -19.12 47.38
CA GLY A 17 -14.07 -18.48 46.09
C GLY A 17 -15.50 -18.02 45.90
N LYS A 18 -16.46 -18.87 46.32
CA LYS A 18 -17.88 -18.53 46.34
C LYS A 18 -18.19 -17.38 47.30
N TYR A 19 -17.68 -17.46 48.53
CA TYR A 19 -17.85 -16.42 49.54
C TYR A 19 -17.36 -15.05 49.04
N LEU A 20 -16.16 -15.01 48.45
CA LEU A 20 -15.57 -13.77 47.95
C LEU A 20 -16.37 -13.17 46.79
N ARG A 21 -16.88 -13.98 45.86
CA ARG A 21 -17.73 -13.49 44.76
C ARG A 21 -19.08 -12.95 45.25
N GLU A 22 -19.61 -13.49 46.35
CA GLU A 22 -20.88 -13.04 46.93
C GLU A 22 -20.72 -11.73 47.73
N HIS A 23 -19.55 -11.47 48.32
CA HIS A 23 -19.34 -10.36 49.25
C HIS A 23 -18.45 -9.23 48.71
N LEU A 24 -17.65 -9.47 47.66
CA LEU A 24 -16.91 -8.41 46.97
C LEU A 24 -17.78 -7.73 45.91
N THR A 25 -17.53 -6.44 45.67
CA THR A 25 -18.17 -5.69 44.58
C THR A 25 -17.69 -6.17 43.20
N ASP A 26 -18.45 -5.89 42.14
CA ASP A 26 -18.14 -6.24 40.74
C ASP A 26 -16.78 -5.72 40.23
N GLU A 27 -16.17 -4.78 40.95
CA GLU A 27 -14.81 -4.30 40.70
C GLU A 27 -13.71 -5.32 41.04
N TYR A 28 -14.00 -6.39 41.78
CA TYR A 28 -13.00 -7.39 42.15
C TYR A 28 -13.26 -8.68 41.37
N LEU A 29 -12.21 -9.21 40.75
CA LEU A 29 -12.28 -10.50 40.05
C LEU A 29 -11.53 -11.55 40.86
N VAL A 30 -12.18 -12.68 41.13
CA VAL A 30 -11.59 -13.76 41.95
C VAL A 30 -11.15 -14.91 41.04
N VAL A 31 -9.86 -15.20 40.99
CA VAL A 31 -9.28 -16.35 40.28
C VAL A 31 -8.98 -17.44 41.30
N CYS A 32 -9.68 -18.57 41.23
CA CYS A 32 -9.50 -19.69 42.16
C CYS A 32 -8.53 -20.71 41.55
N GLU A 33 -7.71 -21.32 42.43
CA GLU A 33 -6.73 -22.35 42.09
C GLU A 33 -5.77 -22.01 40.92
N PRO A 34 -5.26 -20.77 40.76
CA PRO A 34 -4.38 -20.47 39.64
C PRO A 34 -3.03 -21.19 39.80
N ILE A 35 -2.54 -21.75 38.70
CA ILE A 35 -1.21 -22.37 38.63
C ILE A 35 -0.28 -21.38 37.95
N ILE A 36 0.67 -20.80 38.68
CA ILE A 36 1.60 -19.80 38.15
C ILE A 36 3.01 -20.38 38.12
N GLN A 37 3.57 -20.55 36.92
CA GLN A 37 4.89 -21.15 36.71
C GLN A 37 5.03 -22.54 37.35
N GLY A 38 3.95 -23.33 37.37
CA GLY A 38 3.89 -24.64 38.00
C GLY A 38 3.67 -24.63 39.52
N HIS A 39 3.48 -23.46 40.12
CA HIS A 39 3.10 -23.32 41.53
C HIS A 39 1.57 -23.15 41.65
N PRO A 40 0.84 -24.11 42.23
CA PRO A 40 -0.57 -23.95 42.52
C PRO A 40 -0.74 -22.94 43.66
N LEU A 41 -1.74 -22.08 43.56
CA LEU A 41 -2.13 -21.09 44.56
C LEU A 41 -3.60 -21.30 44.92
N ASP A 42 -4.02 -20.92 46.12
CA ASP A 42 -5.40 -21.17 46.56
C ASP A 42 -6.38 -20.20 45.87
N ALA A 43 -6.12 -18.89 45.97
CA ALA A 43 -6.87 -17.89 45.20
C ALA A 43 -6.08 -16.60 44.99
N ILE A 44 -6.42 -15.87 43.93
CA ILE A 44 -5.94 -14.50 43.67
C ILE A 44 -7.16 -13.61 43.44
N VAL A 45 -7.21 -12.49 44.16
CA VAL A 45 -8.18 -11.41 43.90
C VAL A 45 -7.48 -10.34 43.07
N VAL A 46 -8.04 -10.04 41.90
CA VAL A 46 -7.61 -8.95 41.02
C VAL A 46 -8.46 -7.72 41.34
N ALA A 47 -7.85 -6.77 42.04
CA ALA A 47 -8.47 -5.56 42.53
C ALA A 47 -8.07 -4.34 41.66
N PRO A 48 -8.78 -3.19 41.73
CA PRO A 48 -8.42 -1.99 40.98
C PRO A 48 -6.99 -1.50 41.25
N ASP A 49 -6.50 -1.72 42.46
CA ASP A 49 -5.23 -1.23 42.98
C ASP A 49 -4.09 -2.24 42.83
N GLY A 50 -4.36 -3.53 42.58
CA GLY A 50 -3.33 -4.55 42.41
C GLY A 50 -3.83 -5.99 42.52
N LEU A 51 -2.93 -6.89 42.92
CA LEU A 51 -3.24 -8.31 43.12
C LEU A 51 -3.16 -8.66 44.61
N ALA A 52 -4.16 -9.40 45.12
CA ALA A 52 -4.13 -9.97 46.45
C ALA A 52 -4.10 -11.51 46.37
N VAL A 53 -3.00 -12.11 46.81
CA VAL A 53 -2.84 -13.57 46.86
C VAL A 53 -3.32 -14.08 48.20
N LEU A 54 -4.20 -15.08 48.17
CA LEU A 54 -4.81 -15.67 49.35
C LEU A 54 -4.21 -17.06 49.57
N TYR A 55 -3.71 -17.30 50.78
CA TYR A 55 -3.26 -18.61 51.24
C TYR A 55 -4.29 -19.15 52.22
N VAL A 56 -5.13 -20.07 51.77
CA VAL A 56 -6.28 -20.57 52.52
C VAL A 56 -5.81 -21.69 53.45
N ARG A 57 -6.07 -21.56 54.74
CA ARG A 57 -5.72 -22.56 55.76
C ARG A 57 -6.91 -22.84 56.67
N ASN A 58 -7.15 -24.12 56.92
CA ASN A 58 -8.23 -24.59 57.79
C ASN A 58 -7.72 -24.96 59.19
N TRP A 59 -6.88 -24.10 59.78
CA TRP A 59 -6.36 -24.28 61.14
C TRP A 59 -7.44 -23.97 62.18
N GLN A 60 -7.39 -24.65 63.32
CA GLN A 60 -8.38 -24.57 64.39
C GLN A 60 -7.77 -24.05 65.70
N GLY A 61 -8.61 -23.66 66.66
CA GLY A 61 -8.14 -23.23 67.98
C GLY A 61 -7.41 -21.88 67.96
N GLU A 62 -6.29 -21.75 68.67
CA GLU A 62 -5.52 -20.52 68.80
C GLU A 62 -4.27 -20.56 67.91
N VAL A 63 -4.21 -19.68 66.91
CA VAL A 63 -3.06 -19.57 66.00
C VAL A 63 -2.10 -18.51 66.53
N LEU A 64 -0.85 -18.93 66.75
CA LEU A 64 0.27 -18.13 67.21
C LEU A 64 1.23 -17.90 66.02
N PRO A 65 1.08 -16.77 65.30
CA PRO A 65 1.93 -16.47 64.16
C PRO A 65 3.34 -16.07 64.61
N SER A 66 4.33 -16.26 63.73
CA SER A 66 5.70 -15.82 63.97
C SER A 66 6.35 -15.29 62.69
N THR A 67 7.17 -14.25 62.79
CA THR A 67 7.86 -13.65 61.64
C THR A 67 8.97 -14.56 61.09
N HIS A 68 9.65 -15.32 61.95
CA HIS A 68 10.84 -16.09 61.57
C HIS A 68 10.81 -17.56 62.00
N ARG A 69 9.89 -17.94 62.89
CA ARG A 69 9.74 -19.32 63.37
C ARG A 69 8.55 -20.00 62.69
N PRO A 70 8.47 -21.34 62.76
CA PRO A 70 7.24 -22.06 62.46
C PRO A 70 6.06 -21.45 63.22
N TRP A 71 4.92 -21.35 62.55
CA TRP A 71 3.68 -20.92 63.18
C TRP A 71 3.15 -22.06 64.04
N ARG A 72 2.39 -21.75 65.09
CA ARG A 72 1.87 -22.76 66.00
C ARG A 72 0.36 -22.65 66.08
N GLU A 73 -0.30 -23.79 66.03
CA GLU A 73 -1.73 -23.93 66.24
C GLU A 73 -1.92 -24.65 67.58
N ARG A 74 -2.64 -24.03 68.52
CA ARG A 74 -3.02 -24.65 69.78
C ARG A 74 -4.48 -25.06 69.69
N THR A 75 -4.71 -26.36 69.54
CA THR A 75 -6.06 -26.91 69.40
C THR A 75 -6.85 -26.82 70.71
N ALA A 76 -8.17 -27.05 70.65
CA ALA A 76 -9.03 -27.05 71.84
C ALA A 76 -8.63 -28.09 72.90
N THR A 77 -7.93 -29.16 72.52
CA THR A 77 -7.39 -30.17 73.44
C THR A 77 -6.08 -29.73 74.12
N GLY A 78 -5.56 -28.55 73.75
CA GLY A 78 -4.30 -28.00 74.24
C GLY A 78 -3.07 -28.53 73.51
N GLU A 79 -3.23 -29.37 72.48
CA GLU A 79 -2.14 -29.85 71.64
C GLU A 79 -1.59 -28.71 70.77
N VAL A 80 -0.26 -28.64 70.64
CA VAL A 80 0.42 -27.61 69.85
C VAL A 80 0.96 -28.24 68.58
N VAL A 81 0.31 -27.94 67.45
CA VAL A 81 0.75 -28.35 66.11
C VAL A 81 1.64 -27.26 65.53
N SER A 82 2.79 -27.65 64.99
CA SER A 82 3.74 -26.71 64.37
C SER A 82 3.56 -26.74 62.85
N HIS A 83 3.40 -25.57 62.24
CA HIS A 83 3.25 -25.36 60.81
C HIS A 83 4.45 -24.60 60.25
N ASP A 84 4.82 -24.91 59.01
CA ASP A 84 5.87 -24.15 58.32
C ASP A 84 5.47 -22.68 58.18
N ASN A 85 6.47 -21.80 58.23
CA ASN A 85 6.23 -20.37 58.13
C ASN A 85 5.82 -20.01 56.68
N PRO A 86 4.60 -19.47 56.47
CA PRO A 86 4.11 -19.13 55.14
C PRO A 86 4.88 -17.97 54.49
N GLY A 87 5.62 -17.16 55.24
CA GLY A 87 6.33 -15.99 54.73
C GLY A 87 7.36 -16.29 53.63
N LEU A 88 8.05 -17.44 53.70
CA LEU A 88 9.00 -17.84 52.66
C LEU A 88 8.30 -18.23 51.35
N GLU A 89 7.22 -19.01 51.46
CA GLU A 89 6.37 -19.38 50.33
C GLU A 89 5.75 -18.13 49.71
N ALA A 90 5.25 -17.23 50.54
CA ALA A 90 4.59 -16.01 50.13
C ALA A 90 5.56 -15.12 49.33
N ARG A 91 6.76 -14.81 49.85
CA ARG A 91 7.76 -14.03 49.10
C ARG A 91 8.16 -14.68 47.78
N LYS A 92 8.27 -16.01 47.73
CA LYS A 92 8.56 -16.74 46.50
C LYS A 92 7.44 -16.53 45.47
N VAL A 93 6.18 -16.71 45.86
CA VAL A 93 5.01 -16.52 45.00
C VAL A 93 4.87 -15.07 44.52
N ALA A 94 5.14 -14.08 45.37
CA ALA A 94 5.17 -12.67 44.95
C ALA A 94 6.18 -12.46 43.82
N GLY A 95 7.39 -13.01 43.95
CA GLY A 95 8.39 -12.96 42.88
C GLY A 95 7.94 -13.64 41.59
N LEU A 96 7.30 -14.81 41.69
CA LEU A 96 6.76 -15.53 40.54
C LEU A 96 5.66 -14.74 39.83
N LEU A 97 4.69 -14.21 40.57
CA LEU A 97 3.62 -13.37 40.03
C LEU A 97 4.16 -12.08 39.42
N GLN A 98 5.12 -11.42 40.05
CA GLN A 98 5.71 -10.21 39.48
C GLN A 98 6.46 -10.52 38.18
N SER A 99 7.14 -11.66 38.10
CA SER A 99 7.76 -12.11 36.85
C SER A 99 6.72 -12.46 35.78
N PHE A 100 5.60 -13.08 36.17
CA PHE A 100 4.46 -13.39 35.30
C PHE A 100 3.85 -12.12 34.71
N VAL A 101 3.49 -11.15 35.57
CA VAL A 101 2.92 -9.86 35.14
C VAL A 101 3.88 -9.13 34.22
N ARG A 102 5.18 -9.08 34.56
CA ARG A 102 6.19 -8.41 33.73
C ARG A 102 6.35 -9.05 32.34
N ASP A 103 6.23 -10.37 32.26
CA ASP A 103 6.35 -11.12 31.01
C ASP A 103 5.12 -10.98 30.10
N GLU A 104 3.92 -11.06 30.69
CA GLU A 104 2.65 -11.06 29.96
C GLU A 104 2.10 -9.64 29.71
N PHE A 105 2.37 -8.71 30.63
CA PHE A 105 1.91 -7.31 30.59
C PHE A 105 3.10 -6.35 30.76
N PRO A 106 4.00 -6.27 29.76
CA PRO A 106 5.20 -5.43 29.86
C PRO A 106 4.82 -3.96 30.02
N GLY A 107 5.26 -3.35 31.13
CA GLY A 107 4.97 -1.96 31.49
C GLY A 107 3.90 -1.81 32.57
N LEU A 108 3.24 -2.90 32.96
CA LEU A 108 2.35 -2.94 34.10
C LEU A 108 3.16 -3.33 35.35
N ASP A 109 3.19 -2.44 36.36
CA ASP A 109 3.76 -2.74 37.67
C ASP A 109 2.60 -2.81 38.67
N LEU A 110 2.34 -4.02 39.17
CA LEU A 110 1.22 -4.29 40.07
C LEU A 110 1.75 -4.51 41.48
N PRO A 111 1.21 -3.82 42.49
CA PRO A 111 1.47 -4.20 43.87
C PRO A 111 0.82 -5.58 44.12
N ILE A 112 1.60 -6.47 44.71
CA ILE A 112 1.16 -7.83 45.07
C ILE A 112 1.08 -7.90 46.58
N ARG A 113 -0.13 -7.97 47.11
CA ARG A 113 -0.41 -8.19 48.53
C ARG A 113 -0.68 -9.66 48.79
N GLN A 114 -0.45 -10.08 50.01
CA GLN A 114 -0.47 -11.48 50.39
C GLN A 114 -1.18 -11.62 51.73
N TYR A 115 -2.15 -12.51 51.81
CA TYR A 115 -2.93 -12.74 53.02
C TYR A 115 -3.00 -14.23 53.31
N LEU A 116 -2.75 -14.60 54.56
CA LEU A 116 -3.11 -15.93 55.05
C LEU A 116 -4.53 -15.87 55.57
N VAL A 117 -5.41 -16.68 55.00
CA VAL A 117 -6.85 -16.65 55.25
C VAL A 117 -7.25 -17.88 56.05
N LEU A 118 -7.76 -17.67 57.26
CA LEU A 118 -8.27 -18.74 58.10
C LEU A 118 -9.77 -18.95 57.84
N THR A 119 -10.14 -20.17 57.46
CA THR A 119 -11.53 -20.53 57.10
C THR A 119 -12.37 -21.00 58.27
N GLU A 120 -11.75 -21.47 59.35
CA GLU A 120 -12.45 -22.00 60.52
C GLU A 120 -13.04 -20.83 61.36
N PRO A 121 -14.37 -20.75 61.56
CA PRO A 121 -14.98 -19.63 62.31
C PRO A 121 -14.63 -19.62 63.80
N THR A 122 -14.18 -20.74 64.35
CA THR A 122 -13.84 -20.87 65.77
C THR A 122 -12.39 -20.45 66.09
N VAL A 123 -11.60 -20.10 65.08
CA VAL A 123 -10.18 -19.78 65.25
C VAL A 123 -9.97 -18.44 65.95
N ALA A 124 -9.08 -18.42 66.94
CA ALA A 124 -8.63 -17.22 67.63
C ALA A 124 -7.20 -16.85 67.18
N LEU A 125 -6.98 -15.59 66.85
CA LEU A 125 -5.67 -15.06 66.47
C LEU A 125 -4.99 -14.44 67.69
N ALA A 126 -3.96 -15.10 68.21
CA ALA A 126 -3.14 -14.58 69.29
C ALA A 126 -1.98 -13.77 68.70
N MET A 127 -2.27 -12.52 68.31
CA MET A 127 -1.31 -11.64 67.64
C MET A 127 -0.43 -10.89 68.65
N GLU A 128 0.87 -11.19 68.69
CA GLU A 128 1.89 -10.40 69.43
C GLU A 128 2.62 -9.38 68.51
N GLY A 129 2.07 -9.05 67.33
CA GLY A 129 2.65 -8.08 66.39
C GLY A 129 2.20 -8.27 64.94
N PRO A 130 2.70 -7.45 63.99
CA PRO A 130 2.43 -7.62 62.57
C PRO A 130 3.04 -8.93 62.04
N THR A 131 2.26 -9.69 61.26
CA THR A 131 2.69 -10.96 60.65
C THR A 131 3.04 -10.75 59.18
N GLU A 132 3.92 -11.59 58.65
CA GLU A 132 4.28 -11.57 57.22
C GLU A 132 4.13 -13.00 56.65
N PRO A 133 3.11 -13.27 55.83
CA PRO A 133 2.01 -12.38 55.43
C PRO A 133 1.03 -12.05 56.58
N PRO A 134 0.26 -10.95 56.47
CA PRO A 134 -0.90 -10.66 57.32
C PRO A 134 -1.86 -11.86 57.42
N CYS A 135 -2.23 -12.23 58.65
CA CYS A 135 -3.20 -13.29 58.91
C CYS A 135 -4.58 -12.70 59.18
N VAL A 136 -5.60 -13.15 58.45
CA VAL A 136 -6.95 -12.59 58.48
C VAL A 136 -7.97 -13.73 58.49
N ARG A 137 -9.09 -13.54 59.19
CA ARG A 137 -10.24 -14.46 59.13
C ARG A 137 -11.02 -14.22 57.84
N LEU A 138 -11.67 -15.26 57.30
CA LEU A 138 -12.47 -15.12 56.08
C LEU A 138 -13.51 -14.00 56.16
N ASP A 139 -14.20 -13.86 57.29
CA ASP A 139 -15.22 -12.83 57.50
C ASP A 139 -14.67 -11.40 57.50
N ASP A 140 -13.42 -11.22 57.94
CA ASP A 140 -12.76 -9.92 57.99
C ASP A 140 -12.04 -9.56 56.68
N LEU A 141 -11.81 -10.56 55.81
CA LEU A 141 -11.00 -10.41 54.60
C LEU A 141 -11.59 -9.39 53.63
N VAL A 142 -12.91 -9.40 53.43
CA VAL A 142 -13.59 -8.46 52.52
C VAL A 142 -13.34 -7.01 52.96
N LYS A 143 -13.45 -6.76 54.27
CA LYS A 143 -13.17 -5.45 54.84
C LYS A 143 -11.71 -5.06 54.65
N VAL A 144 -10.77 -5.96 54.92
CA VAL A 144 -9.33 -5.72 54.73
C VAL A 144 -9.00 -5.41 53.26
N LEU A 145 -9.58 -6.13 52.31
CA LEU A 145 -9.36 -5.89 50.87
C LEU A 145 -9.90 -4.53 50.41
N HIS A 146 -10.98 -4.03 51.01
CA HIS A 146 -11.49 -2.68 50.75
C HIS A 146 -10.66 -1.59 51.45
N ASP A 147 -10.30 -1.79 52.71
CA ASP A 147 -9.54 -0.82 53.52
C ASP A 147 -8.14 -0.61 52.92
N ASP A 148 -7.46 -1.68 52.51
CA ASP A 148 -6.13 -1.60 51.88
C ASP A 148 -6.18 -0.98 50.46
N GLY A 149 -7.32 -1.04 49.78
CA GLY A 149 -7.53 -0.48 48.44
C GLY A 149 -7.88 1.01 48.41
N GLY A 150 -8.40 1.56 49.51
CA GLY A 150 -8.86 2.95 49.61
C GLY A 150 -7.74 4.01 49.65
N ALA A 151 -6.47 3.61 49.83
CA ALA A 151 -5.37 4.54 50.07
C ALA A 151 -4.77 5.20 48.81
N LEU A 152 -5.13 4.73 47.61
CA LEU A 152 -4.63 5.25 46.33
C LEU A 152 -5.71 6.09 45.63
N ASP A 153 -5.34 7.29 45.18
CA ASP A 153 -6.16 8.12 44.28
C ASP A 153 -6.59 7.30 43.05
N ASP A 154 -7.81 7.51 42.55
CA ASP A 154 -8.37 6.74 41.42
C ASP A 154 -7.48 6.79 40.15
N ALA A 155 -6.76 7.90 39.93
CA ALA A 155 -5.84 8.05 38.82
C ALA A 155 -4.52 7.26 38.99
N ALA A 156 -4.19 6.81 40.20
CA ALA A 156 -2.98 6.05 40.52
C ALA A 156 -3.22 4.53 40.57
N ARG A 157 -4.47 4.07 40.36
CA ARG A 157 -4.84 2.65 40.38
C ARG A 157 -4.43 1.96 39.07
N PRO A 158 -3.47 1.02 39.08
CA PRO A 158 -2.93 0.44 37.86
C PRO A 158 -3.93 -0.43 37.08
N LEU A 159 -5.00 -0.91 37.73
CA LEU A 159 -6.06 -1.73 37.12
C LEU A 159 -7.43 -1.04 37.17
N ALA A 160 -7.48 0.29 37.14
CA ALA A 160 -8.72 1.05 37.09
C ALA A 160 -9.58 0.70 35.86
N ASP A 161 -8.97 0.41 34.72
CA ASP A 161 -9.68 -0.08 33.52
C ASP A 161 -10.21 -1.50 33.74
N ALA A 162 -11.53 -1.66 33.71
CA ALA A 162 -12.20 -2.96 33.84
C ALA A 162 -11.77 -3.96 32.76
N THR A 163 -11.48 -3.50 31.54
CA THR A 163 -11.07 -4.38 30.42
C THR A 163 -9.69 -4.97 30.70
N LEU A 164 -8.73 -4.13 31.11
CA LEU A 164 -7.39 -4.58 31.48
C LEU A 164 -7.42 -5.54 32.68
N ARG A 165 -8.26 -5.25 33.67
CA ARG A 165 -8.43 -6.09 34.87
C ARG A 165 -8.95 -7.47 34.51
N GLU A 166 -9.93 -7.54 33.60
CA GLU A 166 -10.46 -8.80 33.07
C GLU A 166 -9.39 -9.56 32.28
N GLU A 167 -8.59 -8.87 31.45
CA GLU A 167 -7.46 -9.49 30.73
C GLU A 167 -6.42 -10.10 31.69
N VAL A 168 -6.11 -9.42 32.80
CA VAL A 168 -5.19 -9.94 33.83
C VAL A 168 -5.79 -11.15 34.54
N ALA A 169 -7.07 -11.11 34.94
CA ALA A 169 -7.74 -12.24 35.59
C ALA A 169 -7.80 -13.47 34.67
N LEU A 170 -8.14 -13.27 33.39
CA LEU A 170 -8.12 -14.33 32.38
C LEU A 170 -6.71 -14.90 32.18
N ALA A 171 -5.68 -14.04 32.17
CA ALA A 171 -4.30 -14.49 32.06
C ALA A 171 -3.88 -15.37 33.25
N LEU A 172 -4.20 -14.95 34.48
CA LEU A 172 -3.89 -15.71 35.70
C LEU A 172 -4.61 -17.07 35.74
N ARG A 173 -5.83 -17.15 35.18
CA ARG A 173 -6.60 -18.39 35.09
C ARG A 173 -6.06 -19.35 34.02
N ASP A 174 -5.84 -18.84 32.81
CA ASP A 174 -5.64 -19.67 31.62
C ASP A 174 -4.17 -19.92 31.25
N ARG A 175 -3.24 -19.11 31.79
CA ARG A 175 -1.81 -19.16 31.42
C ARG A 175 -0.98 -19.73 32.57
N GLN A 176 -0.66 -21.03 32.50
CA GLN A 176 0.14 -21.69 33.53
C GLN A 176 1.65 -21.45 33.36
N ILE A 177 2.07 -21.09 32.15
CA ILE A 177 3.45 -20.81 31.76
C ILE A 177 3.50 -19.47 31.01
N THR A 178 4.52 -18.65 31.29
CA THR A 178 4.70 -17.38 30.56
C THR A 178 5.38 -17.58 29.22
N ALA A 179 5.27 -16.59 28.33
CA ALA A 179 5.95 -16.62 27.04
C ALA A 179 7.48 -16.77 27.13
N SER A 180 8.10 -16.24 28.19
CA SER A 180 9.55 -16.29 28.42
C SER A 180 10.01 -17.50 29.24
N GLN A 181 9.08 -18.18 29.92
CA GLN A 181 9.45 -19.26 30.83
C GLN A 181 9.99 -20.47 30.06
N ARG A 182 11.03 -21.08 30.65
CA ARG A 182 11.64 -22.28 30.11
C ARG A 182 10.70 -23.47 30.28
N THR A 183 10.41 -24.16 29.19
CA THR A 183 9.59 -25.37 29.15
C THR A 183 10.36 -26.59 29.66
N LEU A 184 9.64 -27.60 30.15
CA LEU A 184 10.22 -28.86 30.63
C LEU A 184 10.88 -29.62 29.48
N GLN A 185 10.23 -29.63 28.32
CA GLN A 185 10.77 -30.24 27.11
C GLN A 185 10.91 -29.20 26.00
N PRO A 186 12.04 -29.16 25.27
CA PRO A 186 12.21 -28.23 24.16
C PRO A 186 11.28 -28.63 23.01
N PHE A 187 10.73 -27.63 22.34
CA PHE A 187 10.12 -27.83 21.03
C PHE A 187 11.21 -27.97 19.98
N ILE A 188 11.13 -29.04 19.17
CA ILE A 188 12.15 -29.36 18.17
C ILE A 188 11.58 -29.04 16.78
N PHE A 189 12.16 -28.03 16.14
CA PHE A 189 11.85 -27.68 14.76
C PHE A 189 12.63 -28.54 13.77
N ARG A 190 12.03 -28.81 12.61
CA ARG A 190 12.66 -29.56 11.52
C ARG A 190 13.91 -28.89 10.96
N SER A 191 13.99 -27.56 10.99
CA SER A 191 15.11 -26.82 10.41
C SER A 191 15.74 -25.82 11.39
N GLY A 192 17.04 -25.56 11.24
CA GLY A 192 17.74 -24.47 11.93
C GLY A 192 18.76 -24.88 13.00
N GLY A 193 18.91 -26.17 13.28
CA GLY A 193 19.99 -26.68 14.11
C GLY A 193 21.33 -26.80 13.36
N ALA A 194 22.43 -26.67 14.09
CA ALA A 194 23.75 -27.06 13.59
C ALA A 194 23.76 -28.59 13.34
N LEU A 195 24.43 -29.03 12.26
CA LEU A 195 24.61 -30.44 11.93
C LEU A 195 23.31 -31.24 11.69
N GLY A 196 22.22 -30.57 11.29
CA GLY A 196 20.95 -31.25 10.93
C GLY A 196 20.10 -31.71 12.12
N THR A 197 20.44 -31.32 13.36
CA THR A 197 19.75 -31.76 14.59
C THR A 197 18.46 -31.01 14.94
N GLY A 198 17.96 -30.14 14.04
CA GLY A 198 16.77 -29.31 14.30
C GLY A 198 17.01 -28.16 15.29
N TYR A 199 16.25 -27.07 15.20
CA TYR A 199 16.36 -25.97 16.16
C TYR A 199 15.55 -26.32 17.41
N LYS A 200 16.16 -26.23 18.59
CA LYS A 200 15.51 -26.49 19.89
C LYS A 200 15.09 -25.16 20.52
N ALA A 201 13.79 -24.95 20.66
CA ALA A 201 13.23 -23.80 21.37
C ALA A 201 12.77 -24.23 22.76
N TYR A 202 13.21 -23.51 23.79
CA TYR A 202 12.86 -23.81 25.18
C TYR A 202 11.80 -22.86 25.74
N THR A 203 11.35 -21.87 24.98
CA THR A 203 10.33 -20.91 25.43
C THR A 203 9.29 -20.75 24.33
N ILE A 204 8.05 -20.40 24.70
CA ILE A 204 6.99 -20.11 23.72
C ILE A 204 7.41 -18.95 22.82
N ARG A 205 8.06 -17.93 23.38
CA ARG A 205 8.60 -16.79 22.62
C ARG A 205 9.63 -17.23 21.58
N ASP A 206 10.51 -18.17 21.90
CA ASP A 206 11.47 -18.71 20.94
C ASP A 206 10.80 -19.57 19.85
N VAL A 207 9.76 -20.31 20.21
CA VAL A 207 8.93 -21.05 19.25
C VAL A 207 8.29 -20.07 18.26
N VAL A 208 7.58 -19.06 18.74
CA VAL A 208 6.92 -18.04 17.91
C VAL A 208 7.93 -17.28 17.05
N ARG A 209 9.07 -16.88 17.62
CA ARG A 209 10.15 -16.20 16.89
C ARG A 209 10.70 -17.07 15.76
N GLN A 210 10.91 -18.36 16.02
CA GLN A 210 11.40 -19.29 15.01
C GLN A 210 10.36 -19.54 13.92
N MET A 211 9.07 -19.65 14.27
CA MET A 211 7.97 -19.77 13.31
C MET A 211 7.83 -18.53 12.41
N ASP A 212 8.04 -17.32 12.94
CA ASP A 212 8.07 -16.10 12.12
C ASP A 212 9.29 -16.06 11.19
N ARG A 213 10.46 -16.47 11.69
CA ARG A 213 11.69 -16.50 10.90
C ARG A 213 11.70 -17.60 9.83
N ARG A 214 11.08 -18.75 10.12
CA ARG A 214 10.96 -19.92 9.23
C ARG A 214 9.52 -20.43 9.19
N PRO A 215 8.66 -19.74 8.41
CA PRO A 215 7.23 -20.04 8.37
C PRO A 215 6.89 -21.45 7.87
N GLU A 216 7.74 -22.06 7.05
CA GLU A 216 7.54 -23.42 6.53
C GLU A 216 7.46 -24.44 7.66
N ASP A 217 8.33 -24.31 8.66
CA ASP A 217 8.30 -25.17 9.84
C ASP A 217 7.06 -24.88 10.69
N GLY A 218 6.72 -23.61 10.89
CA GLY A 218 5.53 -23.21 11.64
C GLY A 218 4.24 -23.76 11.03
N VAL A 219 4.08 -23.65 9.71
CA VAL A 219 2.96 -24.25 8.97
C VAL A 219 2.91 -25.76 9.17
N HIS A 220 4.06 -26.44 9.07
CA HIS A 220 4.12 -27.89 9.24
C HIS A 220 3.65 -28.32 10.62
N HIS A 221 4.18 -27.68 11.67
CA HIS A 221 3.90 -28.02 13.07
C HIS A 221 2.48 -27.64 13.53
N LEU A 222 1.89 -26.59 12.95
CA LEU A 222 0.47 -26.27 13.14
C LEU A 222 -0.42 -27.35 12.51
N ARG A 223 -0.20 -27.67 11.22
CA ARG A 223 -1.08 -28.59 10.47
C ARG A 223 -1.03 -30.02 10.98
N ASN A 224 0.11 -30.48 11.48
CA ASN A 224 0.25 -31.86 11.98
C ASN A 224 -0.13 -31.99 13.47
N GLY A 225 -0.55 -30.91 14.13
CA GLY A 225 -0.96 -30.89 15.54
C GLY A 225 0.18 -31.05 16.56
N THR A 226 1.45 -31.10 16.13
CA THR A 226 2.58 -31.24 17.06
C THR A 226 2.76 -30.01 17.94
N LEU A 227 2.48 -28.80 17.40
CA LEU A 227 2.53 -27.58 18.19
C LEU A 227 1.44 -27.55 19.26
N GLU A 228 0.20 -27.89 18.89
CA GLU A 228 -0.94 -27.94 19.82
C GLU A 228 -0.68 -28.90 20.99
N ARG A 229 -0.19 -30.11 20.67
CA ARG A 229 0.14 -31.12 21.69
C ARG A 229 1.21 -30.62 22.64
N TRP A 230 2.32 -30.10 22.10
CA TRP A 230 3.40 -29.58 22.93
C TRP A 230 2.94 -28.42 23.82
N LEU A 231 2.16 -27.46 23.28
CA LEU A 231 1.61 -26.35 24.07
C LEU A 231 0.73 -26.84 25.22
N THR A 232 -0.09 -27.87 24.99
CA THR A 232 -0.91 -28.49 26.03
C THR A 232 -0.04 -29.13 27.12
N GLU A 233 0.97 -29.91 26.73
CA GLU A 233 1.90 -30.58 27.65
C GLU A 233 2.75 -29.60 28.47
N GLN A 234 3.05 -28.42 27.93
CA GLN A 234 3.83 -27.39 28.63
C GLN A 234 2.99 -26.43 29.47
N GLY A 235 1.67 -26.61 29.57
CA GLY A 235 0.80 -25.75 30.38
C GLY A 235 0.32 -24.47 29.69
N ALA A 236 0.26 -24.45 28.35
CA ALA A 236 -0.30 -23.35 27.55
C ALA A 236 -1.59 -23.77 26.80
N PRO A 237 -2.65 -24.20 27.49
CA PRO A 237 -3.87 -24.72 26.87
C PRO A 237 -4.59 -23.66 26.00
N HIS A 238 -4.50 -22.37 26.36
CA HIS A 238 -5.07 -21.27 25.58
C HIS A 238 -4.42 -21.14 24.20
N LEU A 239 -3.09 -21.28 24.09
CA LEU A 239 -2.39 -21.27 22.79
C LEU A 239 -2.63 -22.56 22.01
N ALA A 240 -2.78 -23.70 22.70
CA ALA A 240 -3.16 -24.95 22.06
C ALA A 240 -4.57 -24.83 21.43
N ALA A 241 -5.53 -24.24 22.16
CA ALA A 241 -6.86 -23.94 21.64
C ALA A 241 -6.80 -22.98 20.44
N LEU A 242 -6.00 -21.91 20.53
CA LEU A 242 -5.76 -21.00 19.40
C LEU A 242 -5.20 -21.74 18.17
N ALA A 243 -4.19 -22.59 18.34
CA ALA A 243 -3.60 -23.39 17.27
C ALA A 243 -4.62 -24.34 16.63
N ARG A 244 -5.49 -24.94 17.44
CA ARG A 244 -6.58 -25.80 16.97
C ARG A 244 -7.62 -25.00 16.18
N ASP A 245 -8.01 -23.82 16.68
CA ASP A 245 -9.05 -22.98 16.09
C ASP A 245 -8.65 -22.44 14.72
N VAL A 246 -7.44 -21.90 14.58
CA VAL A 246 -6.94 -21.40 13.28
C VAL A 246 -6.83 -22.53 12.26
N THR A 247 -6.47 -23.75 12.71
CA THR A 247 -6.38 -24.93 11.84
C THR A 247 -7.77 -25.41 11.42
N ARG A 248 -8.75 -25.37 12.34
CA ARG A 248 -10.14 -25.78 12.08
C ARG A 248 -10.88 -24.85 11.12
N ARG A 249 -10.61 -23.54 11.17
CA ARG A 249 -11.21 -22.56 10.24
C ARG A 249 -10.91 -22.84 8.77
N GLY A 250 -9.94 -23.72 8.48
CA GLY A 250 -9.83 -24.36 7.17
C GLY A 250 -9.51 -23.41 6.03
N GLU A 251 -8.80 -22.32 6.30
CA GLU A 251 -8.34 -21.46 5.21
C GLU A 251 -7.41 -22.23 4.28
N ASN A 252 -7.72 -22.18 2.98
CA ASN A 252 -6.97 -22.89 1.94
C ASN A 252 -5.50 -22.47 1.85
N ASN A 253 -5.10 -21.34 2.47
CA ASN A 253 -3.73 -20.88 2.46
C ASN A 253 -3.04 -21.11 3.82
N PRO A 254 -2.09 -22.06 3.91
CA PRO A 254 -1.39 -22.38 5.15
C PRO A 254 -0.62 -21.20 5.76
N ARG A 255 -0.17 -20.24 4.93
CA ARG A 255 0.53 -19.05 5.42
C ARG A 255 -0.38 -18.10 6.17
N VAL A 256 -1.67 -18.04 5.80
CA VAL A 256 -2.66 -17.22 6.50
C VAL A 256 -2.96 -17.81 7.86
N MET A 257 -3.23 -19.12 7.93
CA MET A 257 -3.40 -19.86 9.19
C MET A 257 -2.23 -19.64 10.16
N LEU A 258 -0.99 -19.71 9.68
CA LEU A 258 0.18 -19.41 10.51
C LEU A 258 0.18 -17.95 10.97
N GLU A 259 -0.09 -16.99 10.08
CA GLU A 259 -0.12 -15.58 10.46
C GLU A 259 -1.19 -15.29 11.51
N GLU A 260 -2.39 -15.89 11.39
CA GLU A 260 -3.46 -15.81 12.38
C GLU A 260 -3.01 -16.33 13.75
N PHE A 261 -2.35 -17.49 13.77
CA PHE A 261 -1.78 -18.03 15.01
C PHE A 261 -0.78 -17.06 15.63
N LEU A 262 0.19 -16.59 14.85
CA LEU A 262 1.25 -15.71 15.34
C LEU A 262 0.65 -14.42 15.91
N LEU A 263 -0.26 -13.76 15.19
CA LEU A 263 -0.93 -12.55 15.66
C LEU A 263 -1.80 -12.82 16.91
N GLY A 264 -2.50 -13.96 16.94
CA GLY A 264 -3.31 -14.36 18.09
C GLY A 264 -2.50 -14.62 19.36
N THR A 265 -1.20 -14.94 19.24
CA THR A 265 -0.32 -15.06 20.43
C THR A 265 -0.05 -13.72 21.11
N GLY A 266 -0.23 -12.58 20.41
CA GLY A 266 0.17 -11.26 20.90
C GLY A 266 1.69 -11.03 20.98
N LEU A 267 2.52 -12.03 20.67
CA LEU A 267 3.98 -11.97 20.78
C LEU A 267 4.67 -11.40 19.55
N VAL A 268 3.92 -11.08 18.49
CA VAL A 268 4.43 -10.47 17.26
C VAL A 268 3.61 -9.25 16.87
N PRO A 269 4.26 -8.19 16.34
CA PRO A 269 3.53 -7.05 15.82
C PRO A 269 2.81 -7.41 14.50
N PRO A 270 1.69 -6.73 14.18
CA PRO A 270 1.03 -6.89 12.89
C PRO A 270 1.96 -6.51 11.72
N PRO A 271 1.79 -7.14 10.55
CA PRO A 271 2.57 -6.78 9.37
C PRO A 271 2.26 -5.35 8.93
N ARG A 272 3.21 -4.71 8.24
CA ARG A 272 2.99 -3.38 7.66
C ARG A 272 2.46 -3.52 6.23
N ILE A 273 1.51 -2.68 5.86
CA ILE A 273 0.94 -2.61 4.50
C ILE A 273 1.60 -1.50 3.67
N SER A 274 1.80 -1.75 2.37
CA SER A 274 2.23 -0.76 1.38
C SER A 274 1.27 -0.81 0.19
N ILE A 275 0.58 0.30 -0.06
CA ILE A 275 -0.40 0.43 -1.15
C ILE A 275 0.17 1.37 -2.22
N HIS A 276 0.05 0.97 -3.49
CA HIS A 276 0.46 1.79 -4.62
C HIS A 276 -0.51 1.66 -5.81
N PRO A 277 -1.03 2.77 -6.36
CA PRO A 277 -0.88 4.15 -5.88
C PRO A 277 -1.70 4.41 -4.60
N ARG A 278 -1.39 5.49 -3.86
CA ARG A 278 -2.17 5.91 -2.68
C ARG A 278 -3.54 6.50 -3.04
N THR A 279 -3.64 7.06 -4.24
CA THR A 279 -4.86 7.62 -4.80
C THR A 279 -5.00 7.12 -6.22
N LEU A 280 -6.17 6.60 -6.56
CA LEU A 280 -6.43 6.01 -7.85
C LEU A 280 -7.14 7.03 -8.75
N ASN A 281 -6.33 7.75 -9.51
CA ASN A 281 -6.84 8.74 -10.45
C ASN A 281 -7.25 8.08 -11.78
N MET A 282 -8.56 8.05 -12.05
CA MET A 282 -9.15 7.55 -13.29
C MET A 282 -9.02 8.56 -14.43
N GLY A 283 -8.80 9.84 -14.11
CA GLY A 283 -8.70 10.93 -15.07
C GLY A 283 -10.08 11.37 -15.55
N TYR A 284 -10.14 11.80 -16.82
CA TYR A 284 -11.40 12.12 -17.49
C TYR A 284 -11.96 10.89 -18.20
N VAL A 285 -13.25 10.62 -17.99
CA VAL A 285 -13.98 9.47 -18.52
C VAL A 285 -15.24 9.97 -19.23
N VAL A 286 -15.55 9.44 -20.41
CA VAL A 286 -16.82 9.75 -21.08
C VAL A 286 -17.93 8.95 -20.42
N ALA A 287 -19.08 9.56 -20.16
CA ALA A 287 -20.25 8.87 -19.62
C ALA A 287 -20.59 7.60 -20.45
N GLY A 288 -20.80 6.48 -19.76
CA GLY A 288 -21.03 5.16 -20.35
C GLY A 288 -19.76 4.39 -20.76
N GLU A 289 -18.56 4.90 -20.47
CA GLU A 289 -17.31 4.15 -20.65
C GLU A 289 -16.82 3.53 -19.34
N THR A 290 -16.21 2.34 -19.46
CA THR A 290 -15.49 1.70 -18.34
C THR A 290 -13.99 2.00 -18.44
N VAL A 291 -13.39 2.39 -17.31
CA VAL A 291 -11.94 2.67 -17.18
C VAL A 291 -11.30 1.77 -16.15
N GLN A 292 -10.11 1.27 -16.44
CA GLN A 292 -9.39 0.35 -15.57
C GLN A 292 -8.06 0.94 -15.09
N ARG A 293 -7.74 0.72 -13.81
CA ARG A 293 -6.45 1.05 -13.20
C ARG A 293 -5.95 -0.09 -12.31
N ARG A 294 -4.63 -0.22 -12.18
CA ARG A 294 -4.02 -1.23 -11.32
C ARG A 294 -3.80 -0.69 -9.92
N LEU A 295 -4.18 -1.47 -8.92
CA LEU A 295 -3.92 -1.26 -7.51
C LEU A 295 -3.02 -2.39 -7.02
N ARG A 296 -1.85 -2.03 -6.47
CA ARG A 296 -0.90 -2.98 -5.90
C ARG A 296 -0.89 -2.85 -4.39
N VAL A 297 -1.18 -3.94 -3.69
CA VAL A 297 -1.05 -4.04 -2.24
C VAL A 297 0.02 -5.06 -1.94
N ARG A 298 1.01 -4.68 -1.14
CA ARG A 298 2.13 -5.55 -0.78
C ARG A 298 2.53 -5.34 0.66
N ARG A 299 3.28 -6.29 1.19
CA ARG A 299 3.92 -6.15 2.50
C ARG A 299 4.93 -5.01 2.46
N GLY A 300 4.85 -4.13 3.45
CA GLY A 300 5.84 -3.10 3.73
C GLY A 300 7.13 -3.69 4.31
N ARG A 301 8.01 -2.81 4.78
CA ARG A 301 9.26 -3.23 5.45
C ARG A 301 8.91 -3.83 6.82
N GLY A 302 9.32 -5.07 7.08
CA GLY A 302 9.07 -5.76 8.35
C GLY A 302 8.76 -7.25 8.20
N ARG A 303 8.23 -7.84 9.27
CA ARG A 303 7.81 -9.26 9.36
C ARG A 303 6.41 -9.51 8.81
N GLY A 304 6.03 -10.78 8.82
CA GLY A 304 4.67 -11.25 8.64
C GLY A 304 4.24 -11.46 7.20
N TYR A 305 3.01 -11.91 7.06
CA TYR A 305 2.34 -12.25 5.82
C TYR A 305 1.04 -11.45 5.72
N LEU A 306 0.83 -10.74 4.60
CA LEU A 306 -0.40 -9.98 4.42
C LEU A 306 -1.49 -10.86 3.86
N TYR A 307 -2.72 -10.65 4.31
CA TYR A 307 -3.91 -11.19 3.68
C TYR A 307 -5.09 -10.28 3.97
N GLY A 308 -6.15 -10.43 3.19
CA GLY A 308 -7.32 -9.61 3.36
C GLY A 308 -8.27 -9.62 2.17
N THR A 309 -9.25 -8.73 2.27
CA THR A 309 -10.27 -8.50 1.25
C THR A 309 -10.29 -7.02 0.85
N VAL A 310 -10.65 -6.80 -0.40
CA VAL A 310 -10.75 -5.49 -1.02
C VAL A 310 -12.10 -5.39 -1.69
N TRP A 311 -12.86 -4.36 -1.34
CA TRP A 311 -14.18 -4.13 -1.91
C TRP A 311 -14.45 -2.63 -2.04
N SER A 312 -15.52 -2.32 -2.74
CA SER A 312 -16.07 -0.97 -2.85
C SER A 312 -17.50 -0.99 -2.35
N THR A 313 -17.93 0.09 -1.68
CA THR A 313 -19.35 0.33 -1.37
C THR A 313 -20.11 0.84 -2.58
N GLU A 314 -19.40 1.45 -3.53
CA GLU A 314 -19.97 2.00 -4.75
C GLU A 314 -20.23 0.92 -5.81
N PRO A 315 -21.47 0.83 -6.37
CA PRO A 315 -21.85 -0.23 -7.33
C PRO A 315 -21.16 -0.09 -8.69
N TRP A 316 -20.65 1.11 -8.99
CA TRP A 316 -19.99 1.45 -10.24
C TRP A 316 -18.48 1.18 -10.21
N ILE A 317 -17.97 0.62 -9.10
CA ILE A 317 -16.57 0.26 -8.93
C ILE A 317 -16.46 -1.24 -8.73
N ARG A 318 -15.67 -1.91 -9.57
CA ARG A 318 -15.37 -3.34 -9.44
C ARG A 318 -13.88 -3.54 -9.21
N VAL A 319 -13.52 -4.39 -8.26
CA VAL A 319 -12.13 -4.69 -7.93
C VAL A 319 -11.88 -6.19 -8.10
N GLU A 320 -10.94 -6.55 -8.97
CA GLU A 320 -10.62 -7.94 -9.27
C GLU A 320 -9.11 -8.20 -9.20
N PRO A 321 -8.62 -9.14 -8.37
CA PRO A 321 -9.38 -9.96 -7.43
C PRO A 321 -9.76 -9.18 -6.14
N GLY A 322 -10.89 -9.57 -5.53
CA GLY A 322 -11.42 -8.96 -4.29
C GLY A 322 -10.86 -9.55 -2.99
N SER A 323 -10.00 -10.57 -3.06
CA SER A 323 -9.29 -11.12 -1.90
C SER A 323 -7.83 -11.42 -2.28
N PHE A 324 -6.96 -11.44 -1.28
CA PHE A 324 -5.54 -11.70 -1.50
C PHE A 324 -4.87 -12.37 -0.31
N SER A 325 -3.80 -13.10 -0.64
CA SER A 325 -2.86 -13.66 0.32
C SER A 325 -1.44 -13.44 -0.21
N GLY A 326 -0.66 -12.66 0.52
CA GLY A 326 0.63 -12.12 0.11
C GLY A 326 0.50 -10.77 -0.62
N GLU A 327 0.76 -10.77 -1.92
CA GLU A 327 0.68 -9.57 -2.75
C GLU A 327 -0.63 -9.56 -3.56
N LEU A 328 -1.28 -8.40 -3.62
CA LEU A 328 -2.42 -8.15 -4.49
C LEU A 328 -1.98 -7.29 -5.66
N ASN A 329 -2.31 -7.73 -6.88
CA ASN A 329 -2.30 -6.91 -8.09
C ASN A 329 -3.72 -6.87 -8.64
N ALA A 330 -4.53 -5.95 -8.11
CA ALA A 330 -5.93 -5.80 -8.50
C ALA A 330 -6.08 -4.87 -9.71
N VAL A 331 -7.04 -5.19 -10.56
CA VAL A 331 -7.59 -4.30 -11.56
C VAL A 331 -8.87 -3.70 -11.00
N VAL A 332 -8.87 -2.39 -10.84
CA VAL A 332 -10.02 -1.60 -10.44
C VAL A 332 -10.67 -1.07 -11.71
N SER A 333 -11.90 -1.47 -11.96
CA SER A 333 -12.75 -1.00 -13.06
C SER A 333 -13.78 -0.01 -12.53
N VAL A 334 -13.86 1.17 -13.16
CA VAL A 334 -14.87 2.18 -12.90
C VAL A 334 -15.80 2.25 -14.10
N ASP A 335 -17.06 1.95 -13.87
CA ASP A 335 -18.14 2.14 -14.82
C ASP A 335 -18.72 3.55 -14.65
N SER A 336 -18.82 4.30 -15.73
CA SER A 336 -19.36 5.67 -15.68
C SER A 336 -20.81 5.77 -16.12
N GLU A 337 -21.46 4.67 -16.51
CA GLU A 337 -22.88 4.66 -16.87
C GLU A 337 -23.80 5.21 -15.78
N PRO A 338 -23.68 4.83 -14.49
CA PRO A 338 -24.54 5.36 -13.43
C PRO A 338 -24.07 6.72 -12.89
N LEU A 339 -22.95 7.27 -13.39
CA LEU A 339 -22.37 8.51 -12.87
C LEU A 339 -22.95 9.75 -13.55
N LEU A 340 -23.33 10.73 -12.75
CA LEU A 340 -23.80 12.03 -13.25
C LEU A 340 -22.65 12.85 -13.83
N ILE A 341 -22.89 13.48 -14.97
CA ILE A 341 -21.96 14.43 -15.58
C ILE A 341 -21.95 15.70 -14.73
N ARG A 342 -20.79 16.02 -14.15
CA ARG A 342 -20.58 17.19 -13.28
C ARG A 342 -19.24 17.85 -13.60
N GLU A 343 -19.13 19.14 -13.31
CA GLU A 343 -17.85 19.87 -13.45
C GLU A 343 -16.82 19.44 -12.39
N GLN A 344 -17.30 19.05 -11.21
CA GLN A 344 -16.47 18.54 -10.13
C GLN A 344 -16.21 17.05 -10.28
N ALA A 345 -15.03 16.61 -9.86
CA ALA A 345 -14.66 15.20 -9.87
C ALA A 345 -15.55 14.40 -8.92
N THR A 346 -15.95 13.21 -9.34
CA THR A 346 -16.57 12.21 -8.48
C THR A 346 -15.50 11.57 -7.62
N HIS A 347 -15.75 11.56 -6.31
CA HIS A 347 -14.90 10.95 -5.30
C HIS A 347 -15.58 9.68 -4.77
N ALA A 348 -14.78 8.63 -4.59
CA ALA A 348 -15.19 7.39 -3.96
C ALA A 348 -13.99 6.72 -3.29
N GLU A 349 -14.21 5.61 -2.59
CA GLU A 349 -13.14 4.92 -1.87
C GLU A 349 -13.25 3.41 -2.07
N ILE A 350 -12.08 2.76 -2.19
CA ILE A 350 -11.95 1.32 -2.02
C ILE A 350 -11.54 1.05 -0.58
N LEU A 351 -12.23 0.10 0.06
CA LEU A 351 -11.92 -0.33 1.41
C LEU A 351 -11.10 -1.61 1.38
N ILE A 352 -9.99 -1.63 2.13
CA ILE A 352 -9.11 -2.79 2.27
C ILE A 352 -9.12 -3.23 3.73
N LYS A 353 -9.72 -4.39 4.03
CA LYS A 353 -9.59 -5.05 5.34
C LYS A 353 -8.45 -6.03 5.29
N THR A 354 -7.51 -5.87 6.21
CA THR A 354 -6.28 -6.67 6.25
C THR A 354 -5.83 -6.84 7.70
N ASN A 355 -5.07 -7.90 7.97
CA ASN A 355 -4.45 -8.15 9.26
C ASN A 355 -3.42 -7.08 9.69
N ALA A 356 -3.00 -6.20 8.77
CA ALA A 356 -2.08 -5.10 9.06
C ALA A 356 -2.71 -3.90 9.79
N ALA A 357 -4.04 -3.77 9.80
CA ALA A 357 -4.75 -2.63 10.38
C ALA A 357 -6.06 -3.08 11.05
N LYS A 358 -6.38 -2.51 12.21
CA LYS A 358 -7.65 -2.81 12.91
C LYS A 358 -8.85 -2.30 12.11
N GLU A 359 -8.72 -1.13 11.51
CA GLU A 359 -9.75 -0.51 10.68
C GLU A 359 -9.44 -0.69 9.18
N PRO A 360 -10.47 -0.77 8.31
CA PRO A 360 -10.28 -0.84 6.88
C PRO A 360 -9.51 0.38 6.35
N VAL A 361 -8.51 0.14 5.50
CA VAL A 361 -7.73 1.21 4.86
C VAL A 361 -8.46 1.70 3.62
N ALA A 362 -8.82 2.99 3.58
CA ALA A 362 -9.46 3.61 2.44
C ALA A 362 -8.44 4.06 1.38
N VAL A 363 -8.70 3.70 0.12
CA VAL A 363 -7.95 4.16 -1.06
C VAL A 363 -8.86 5.05 -1.90
N PRO A 364 -8.63 6.37 -1.94
CA PRO A 364 -9.49 7.28 -2.69
C PRO A 364 -9.38 7.07 -4.19
N ILE A 365 -10.53 7.11 -4.86
CA ILE A 365 -10.72 7.10 -6.30
C ILE A 365 -11.21 8.47 -6.72
N VAL A 366 -10.64 8.99 -7.81
CA VAL A 366 -11.07 10.24 -8.42
C VAL A 366 -11.36 10.01 -9.90
N ALA A 367 -12.57 10.37 -10.34
CA ALA A 367 -13.00 10.26 -11.73
C ALA A 367 -13.73 11.54 -12.18
N ASN A 368 -13.39 12.07 -13.35
CA ASN A 368 -14.06 13.24 -13.93
C ASN A 368 -14.94 12.77 -15.09
N VAL A 369 -16.25 12.75 -14.88
CA VAL A 369 -17.20 12.25 -15.88
C VAL A 369 -17.64 13.39 -16.77
N VAL A 370 -17.40 13.24 -18.08
CA VAL A 370 -17.77 14.23 -19.08
C VAL A 370 -18.75 13.65 -20.09
N SER A 371 -19.58 14.51 -20.69
CA SER A 371 -20.43 14.13 -21.79
C SER A 371 -19.62 13.77 -23.03
N MET A 372 -20.17 12.91 -23.89
CA MET A 372 -19.58 12.64 -25.19
C MET A 372 -19.64 13.93 -26.03
N PRO A 373 -18.50 14.51 -26.44
CA PRO A 373 -18.51 15.71 -27.26
C PRO A 373 -19.21 15.45 -28.60
N ALA A 374 -20.01 16.41 -29.04
CA ALA A 374 -20.68 16.37 -30.33
C ALA A 374 -19.67 16.09 -31.47
N GLY A 375 -20.11 15.37 -32.51
CA GLY A 375 -19.25 14.99 -33.63
C GLY A 375 -18.57 16.18 -34.30
N MET A 376 -19.27 17.31 -34.39
CA MET A 376 -18.74 18.59 -34.92
C MET A 376 -17.61 19.14 -34.04
N VAL A 377 -17.78 19.13 -32.71
CA VAL A 377 -16.72 19.55 -31.78
C VAL A 377 -15.49 18.67 -31.95
N ARG A 378 -15.68 17.36 -32.05
CA ARG A 378 -14.57 16.41 -32.16
C ARG A 378 -13.82 16.50 -33.49
N ARG A 379 -14.54 16.67 -34.62
CA ARG A 379 -13.94 16.62 -35.96
C ARG A 379 -13.48 17.98 -36.50
N LEU A 380 -14.09 19.08 -36.05
CA LEU A 380 -13.81 20.41 -36.59
C LEU A 380 -13.22 21.34 -35.54
N PHE A 381 -13.96 21.61 -34.46
CA PHE A 381 -13.53 22.62 -33.48
C PHE A 381 -12.27 22.22 -32.72
N ARG A 382 -12.10 20.94 -32.34
CA ARG A 382 -10.88 20.48 -31.66
C ARG A 382 -9.62 20.63 -32.52
N PRO A 383 -9.58 20.14 -33.77
CA PRO A 383 -8.46 20.41 -34.66
C PRO A 383 -8.21 21.91 -34.86
N LEU A 384 -9.24 22.72 -35.09
CA LEU A 384 -9.08 24.17 -35.29
C LEU A 384 -8.55 24.90 -34.06
N ALA A 385 -9.08 24.59 -32.88
CA ALA A 385 -8.59 25.14 -31.62
C ALA A 385 -7.13 24.71 -31.37
N ALA A 386 -6.79 23.47 -31.67
CA ALA A 386 -5.43 22.96 -31.52
C ALA A 386 -4.46 23.55 -32.57
N LEU A 387 -4.91 23.78 -33.81
CA LEU A 387 -4.19 24.53 -34.84
C LEU A 387 -3.82 25.93 -34.33
N ALA A 388 -4.80 26.67 -33.79
CA ALA A 388 -4.58 28.01 -33.26
C ALA A 388 -3.66 28.02 -32.02
N MET A 389 -3.94 27.15 -31.04
CA MET A 389 -3.13 27.02 -29.82
C MET A 389 -1.69 26.60 -30.08
N ALA A 390 -1.42 25.89 -31.18
CA ALA A 390 -0.08 25.48 -31.57
C ALA A 390 0.62 26.52 -32.46
N GLY A 391 -0.10 27.09 -33.43
CA GLY A 391 0.47 28.00 -34.41
C GLY A 391 0.96 29.31 -33.80
N VAL A 392 0.21 29.89 -32.86
CA VAL A 392 0.59 31.15 -32.18
C VAL A 392 1.94 31.02 -31.43
N PRO A 393 2.13 30.05 -30.51
CA PRO A 393 3.43 29.88 -29.86
C PRO A 393 4.52 29.38 -30.81
N GLY A 394 4.17 28.60 -31.85
CA GLY A 394 5.13 28.16 -32.87
C GLY A 394 5.66 29.28 -33.76
N ALA A 395 4.92 30.37 -33.92
CA ALA A 395 5.38 31.54 -34.66
C ALA A 395 6.54 32.27 -33.94
N LEU A 396 6.61 32.19 -32.61
CA LEU A 396 7.65 32.85 -31.81
C LEU A 396 9.09 32.41 -32.17
N PRO A 397 9.45 31.11 -32.20
CA PRO A 397 10.77 30.70 -32.66
C PRO A 397 11.02 31.05 -34.12
N GLY A 398 9.98 31.13 -34.97
CA GLY A 398 10.10 31.60 -36.35
C GLY A 398 10.42 33.09 -36.45
N LEU A 399 9.74 33.94 -35.70
CA LEU A 399 10.08 35.37 -35.58
C LEU A 399 11.52 35.54 -35.10
N ALA A 400 11.90 34.84 -34.04
CA ALA A 400 13.25 34.86 -33.50
C ALA A 400 14.30 34.43 -34.55
N LEU A 401 13.98 33.41 -35.35
CA LEU A 401 14.84 32.93 -36.44
C LEU A 401 15.06 33.98 -37.53
N GLY A 402 14.03 34.74 -37.91
CA GLY A 402 14.22 35.76 -38.93
C GLY A 402 14.83 37.07 -38.42
N ILE A 403 14.85 37.29 -37.09
CA ILE A 403 15.52 38.45 -36.46
C ILE A 403 17.00 38.17 -36.20
N TRP A 404 17.33 36.99 -35.67
CA TRP A 404 18.68 36.64 -35.22
C TRP A 404 19.39 35.59 -36.06
N GLY A 405 18.70 35.02 -37.05
CA GLY A 405 19.17 33.87 -37.80
C GLY A 405 19.12 34.05 -39.31
N VAL A 406 18.91 32.94 -40.00
CA VAL A 406 19.07 32.86 -41.46
C VAL A 406 17.95 33.64 -42.19
N PRO A 407 18.25 34.42 -43.24
CA PRO A 407 17.22 35.07 -44.05
C PRO A 407 16.26 34.04 -44.68
N ALA A 408 14.97 34.37 -44.65
CA ALA A 408 13.91 33.54 -45.21
C ALA A 408 14.10 33.26 -46.71
N PRO A 409 13.49 32.18 -47.25
CA PRO A 409 13.61 31.86 -48.66
C PRO A 409 13.13 32.99 -49.57
N ALA A 410 13.89 33.27 -50.64
CA ALA A 410 13.59 34.37 -51.57
C ALA A 410 12.20 34.26 -52.23
N TRP A 411 11.70 33.04 -52.40
CA TRP A 411 10.37 32.81 -52.95
C TRP A 411 9.23 33.25 -51.99
N LEU A 412 9.49 33.32 -50.68
CA LEU A 412 8.53 33.84 -49.70
C LEU A 412 8.59 35.35 -49.55
N THR A 413 9.78 35.93 -49.73
CA THR A 413 9.99 37.38 -49.59
C THR A 413 9.78 38.15 -50.90
N GLY A 414 9.75 37.46 -52.06
CA GLY A 414 9.65 38.07 -53.39
C GLY A 414 8.45 37.65 -54.26
N ALA A 415 7.66 36.64 -53.88
CA ALA A 415 6.49 36.23 -54.66
C ALA A 415 5.28 37.12 -54.35
N GLY A 416 5.12 38.23 -55.09
CA GLY A 416 3.85 38.98 -55.12
C GLY A 416 3.94 40.51 -55.01
N GLY A 417 5.13 41.12 -55.09
CA GLY A 417 5.30 42.59 -55.08
C GLY A 417 5.25 43.25 -53.70
N ALA A 418 4.82 42.54 -52.66
CA ALA A 418 4.95 42.96 -51.26
C ALA A 418 6.14 42.24 -50.60
N ILE A 419 7.16 43.01 -50.20
CA ILE A 419 8.36 42.47 -49.52
C ILE A 419 7.96 42.08 -48.09
N MET A 420 7.71 40.79 -47.86
CA MET A 420 7.45 40.29 -46.50
C MET A 420 8.77 40.22 -45.70
N PRO A 421 8.85 40.79 -44.49
CA PRO A 421 10.06 40.69 -43.67
C PRO A 421 10.43 39.24 -43.37
N SER A 422 11.73 38.92 -43.36
CA SER A 422 12.26 37.57 -43.09
C SER A 422 11.70 36.95 -41.79
N GLY A 423 11.57 37.76 -40.72
CA GLY A 423 10.92 37.38 -39.47
C GLY A 423 9.51 36.85 -39.67
N VAL A 424 8.69 37.57 -40.44
CA VAL A 424 7.29 37.20 -40.70
C VAL A 424 7.22 35.93 -41.53
N ALA A 425 8.07 35.76 -42.54
CA ALA A 425 8.12 34.55 -43.35
C ALA A 425 8.45 33.30 -42.52
N TRP A 426 9.49 33.35 -41.67
CA TRP A 426 9.81 32.23 -40.77
C TRP A 426 8.74 31.99 -39.70
N ALA A 427 8.14 33.05 -39.16
CA ALA A 427 7.01 32.94 -38.24
C ALA A 427 5.84 32.19 -38.87
N LEU A 428 5.50 32.48 -40.12
CA LEU A 428 4.44 31.79 -40.85
C LEU A 428 4.79 30.33 -41.12
N ILE A 429 6.03 30.02 -41.56
CA ILE A 429 6.44 28.64 -41.83
C ILE A 429 6.40 27.78 -40.55
N ILE A 430 7.06 28.25 -39.48
CA ILE A 430 7.16 27.46 -38.24
C ILE A 430 5.84 27.45 -37.49
N GLY A 431 5.12 28.58 -37.49
CA GLY A 431 3.76 28.67 -36.98
C GLY A 431 2.84 27.69 -37.70
N LEU A 432 2.89 27.60 -39.04
CA LEU A 432 2.10 26.64 -39.81
C LEU A 432 2.50 25.19 -39.50
N PHE A 433 3.80 24.89 -39.40
CA PHE A 433 4.28 23.57 -39.02
C PHE A 433 3.74 23.12 -37.66
N TRP A 434 3.83 24.00 -36.65
CA TRP A 434 3.26 23.74 -35.33
C TRP A 434 1.74 23.62 -35.39
N ALA A 435 1.08 24.50 -36.14
CA ALA A 435 -0.36 24.47 -36.32
C ALA A 435 -0.81 23.11 -36.87
N ILE A 436 -0.22 22.63 -37.97
CA ILE A 436 -0.57 21.34 -38.59
C ILE A 436 -0.44 20.20 -37.57
N LEU A 437 0.68 20.15 -36.84
CA LEU A 437 0.89 19.12 -35.80
C LEU A 437 -0.11 19.25 -34.65
N GLY A 438 -0.43 20.48 -34.24
CA GLY A 438 -1.50 20.79 -33.30
C GLY A 438 -2.86 20.28 -33.79
N GLY A 439 -3.19 20.50 -35.06
CA GLY A 439 -4.42 20.04 -35.70
C GLY A 439 -4.54 18.52 -35.74
N VAL A 440 -3.48 17.83 -36.17
CA VAL A 440 -3.41 16.35 -36.13
C VAL A 440 -3.62 15.85 -34.70
N ARG A 441 -2.96 16.47 -33.73
CA ARG A 441 -3.12 16.16 -32.30
C ARG A 441 -4.54 16.41 -31.80
N GLY A 442 -5.17 17.52 -32.18
CA GLY A 442 -6.55 17.85 -31.84
C GLY A 442 -7.55 16.83 -32.42
N ALA A 443 -7.27 16.30 -33.61
CA ALA A 443 -8.08 15.26 -34.25
C ALA A 443 -7.98 13.89 -33.55
N VAL A 444 -6.81 13.59 -32.95
CA VAL A 444 -6.54 12.33 -32.22
C VAL A 444 -6.79 12.47 -30.71
N GLN A 445 -7.19 13.65 -30.23
CA GLN A 445 -7.42 13.92 -28.82
C GLN A 445 -8.52 13.00 -28.25
N PRO A 446 -8.30 12.35 -27.08
CA PRO A 446 -9.32 11.55 -26.41
C PRO A 446 -10.63 12.31 -26.23
N PRO A 447 -11.79 11.68 -26.46
CA PRO A 447 -13.09 12.33 -26.35
C PRO A 447 -13.30 12.92 -24.95
N ALA A 448 -12.82 12.22 -23.91
CA ALA A 448 -12.96 12.63 -22.53
C ALA A 448 -12.19 13.91 -22.15
N TRP A 449 -11.13 14.28 -22.89
CA TRP A 449 -10.27 15.38 -22.44
C TRP A 449 -10.83 16.74 -22.85
N PRO A 450 -10.99 17.69 -21.91
CA PRO A 450 -11.29 19.08 -22.25
C PRO A 450 -10.17 19.70 -23.10
N ILE A 451 -10.53 20.62 -24.01
CA ILE A 451 -9.59 21.27 -24.93
C ILE A 451 -8.48 22.00 -24.16
N LEU A 452 -8.85 22.77 -23.13
CA LEU A 452 -7.89 23.52 -22.30
C LEU A 452 -6.94 22.60 -21.54
N TYR A 453 -7.46 21.51 -20.94
CA TYR A 453 -6.64 20.53 -20.23
C TYR A 453 -5.61 19.89 -21.17
N ALA A 454 -6.07 19.42 -22.33
CA ALA A 454 -5.21 18.79 -23.33
C ALA A 454 -4.17 19.79 -23.87
N GLY A 455 -4.60 21.00 -24.25
CA GLY A 455 -3.73 22.06 -24.77
C GLY A 455 -2.63 22.46 -23.78
N ARG A 456 -2.99 22.72 -22.52
CA ARG A 456 -2.02 23.08 -21.47
C ARG A 456 -1.00 21.98 -21.23
N ARG A 457 -1.45 20.72 -21.05
CA ARG A 457 -0.58 19.57 -20.83
C ARG A 457 0.45 19.41 -21.95
N TRP A 458 0.00 19.60 -23.18
CA TRP A 458 0.85 19.51 -24.37
C TRP A 458 1.85 20.63 -24.48
N LEU A 459 1.41 21.88 -24.32
CA LEU A 459 2.30 23.05 -24.36
C LEU A 459 3.43 22.91 -23.33
N LEU A 460 3.11 22.47 -22.11
CA LEU A 460 4.10 22.20 -21.07
C LEU A 460 5.09 21.11 -21.50
N ARG A 461 4.61 20.03 -22.12
CA ARG A 461 5.48 18.95 -22.61
C ARG A 461 6.37 19.39 -23.77
N THR A 462 5.82 20.14 -24.71
CA THR A 462 6.55 20.72 -25.85
C THR A 462 7.61 21.72 -25.35
N ALA A 463 7.27 22.57 -24.39
CA ALA A 463 8.22 23.48 -23.74
C ALA A 463 9.36 22.73 -23.04
N GLY A 464 9.05 21.62 -22.33
CA GLY A 464 10.08 20.75 -21.75
C GLY A 464 11.03 20.19 -22.80
N TRP A 465 10.51 19.72 -23.93
CA TRP A 465 11.33 19.26 -25.06
C TRP A 465 12.12 20.37 -25.75
N ALA A 466 11.57 21.58 -25.81
CA ALA A 466 12.26 22.75 -26.36
C ALA A 466 13.54 23.04 -25.57
N VAL A 467 13.45 23.02 -24.23
CA VAL A 467 14.62 23.18 -23.36
C VAL A 467 15.65 22.08 -23.58
N VAL A 468 15.23 20.81 -23.60
CA VAL A 468 16.14 19.67 -23.81
C VAL A 468 16.84 19.74 -25.17
N LEU A 469 16.09 20.00 -26.25
CA LEU A 469 16.64 20.06 -27.60
C LEU A 469 17.52 21.31 -27.80
N ALA A 470 17.18 22.45 -27.21
CA ALA A 470 18.02 23.65 -27.24
C ALA A 470 19.37 23.40 -26.55
N LEU A 471 19.36 22.79 -25.36
CA LEU A 471 20.58 22.43 -24.64
C LEU A 471 21.41 21.41 -25.41
N PHE A 472 20.76 20.38 -25.99
CA PHE A 472 21.44 19.38 -26.80
C PHE A 472 22.09 19.99 -28.05
N ALA A 473 21.38 20.86 -28.77
CA ALA A 473 21.91 21.58 -29.92
C ALA A 473 23.09 22.49 -29.53
N GLY A 474 22.98 23.21 -28.41
CA GLY A 474 24.08 24.03 -27.87
C GLY A 474 25.30 23.21 -27.46
N ALA A 475 25.10 22.03 -26.85
CA ALA A 475 26.20 21.13 -26.49
C ALA A 475 26.87 20.53 -27.75
N LEU A 476 26.07 20.05 -28.71
CA LEU A 476 26.57 19.46 -29.94
C LEU A 476 27.37 20.46 -30.78
N THR A 477 26.88 21.71 -30.89
CA THR A 477 27.60 22.78 -31.59
C THR A 477 28.93 23.09 -30.91
N ARG A 478 28.98 23.18 -29.57
CA ARG A 478 30.24 23.36 -28.83
C ARG A 478 31.21 22.20 -29.01
N ILE A 479 30.73 20.95 -28.96
CA ILE A 479 31.56 19.77 -29.19
C ILE A 479 32.10 19.79 -30.62
N ALA A 480 31.26 20.08 -31.62
CA ALA A 480 31.68 20.17 -33.01
C ALA A 480 32.76 21.25 -33.22
N MET A 481 32.63 22.42 -32.58
CA MET A 481 33.67 23.46 -32.62
C MET A 481 34.98 22.99 -32.00
N GLY A 482 34.93 22.19 -30.92
CA GLY A 482 36.13 21.63 -30.31
C GLY A 482 36.84 20.59 -31.19
N TRP A 483 36.07 19.82 -31.98
CA TRP A 483 36.62 18.77 -32.86
C TRP A 483 37.08 19.32 -34.21
N TYR A 484 36.46 20.40 -34.69
CA TYR A 484 36.74 21.02 -35.99
C TYR A 484 37.03 22.51 -35.80
N PRO A 485 38.21 22.88 -35.30
CA PRO A 485 38.57 24.28 -35.04
C PRO A 485 38.47 25.16 -36.30
N GLU A 486 38.84 24.63 -37.48
CA GLU A 486 38.70 25.35 -38.76
C GLU A 486 37.23 25.68 -39.13
N ALA A 487 36.29 24.85 -38.66
CA ALA A 487 34.86 25.11 -38.84
C ALA A 487 34.31 26.06 -37.76
N ALA A 488 34.95 26.11 -36.59
CA ALA A 488 34.56 26.99 -35.49
C ALA A 488 34.69 28.47 -35.87
N ASP A 489 35.76 28.84 -36.59
CA ASP A 489 35.98 30.21 -37.09
C ASP A 489 34.92 30.66 -38.10
N ARG A 490 34.19 29.71 -38.70
CA ARG A 490 33.16 29.96 -39.72
C ARG A 490 31.75 29.95 -39.17
N LEU A 491 31.54 29.44 -37.96
CA LEU A 491 30.24 29.37 -37.29
C LEU A 491 29.96 30.69 -36.56
N THR A 492 29.32 31.64 -37.26
CA THR A 492 28.90 32.90 -36.64
C THR A 492 27.89 32.64 -35.50
N PRO A 493 27.78 33.53 -34.50
CA PRO A 493 26.77 33.42 -33.45
C PRO A 493 25.34 33.26 -33.98
N GLU A 494 25.06 33.82 -35.16
CA GLU A 494 23.77 33.72 -35.87
C GLU A 494 23.46 32.27 -36.29
N TRP A 495 24.46 31.51 -36.72
CA TRP A 495 24.30 30.09 -37.04
C TRP A 495 24.03 29.25 -35.79
N GLN A 496 24.72 29.53 -34.69
CA GLN A 496 24.47 28.85 -33.41
C GLN A 496 23.05 29.14 -32.91
N ALA A 497 22.64 30.42 -32.92
CA ALA A 497 21.28 30.83 -32.58
C ALA A 497 20.25 30.15 -33.49
N SER A 498 20.53 30.07 -34.79
CA SER A 498 19.65 29.39 -35.76
C SER A 498 19.50 27.91 -35.44
N ILE A 499 20.59 27.18 -35.24
CA ILE A 499 20.57 25.74 -34.91
C ILE A 499 19.77 25.50 -33.61
N THR A 500 19.99 26.31 -32.58
CA THR A 500 19.24 26.23 -31.32
C THR A 500 17.75 26.52 -31.51
N LEU A 501 17.39 27.57 -32.27
CA LEU A 501 15.99 27.91 -32.52
C LEU A 501 15.28 26.88 -33.41
N PHE A 502 15.99 26.23 -34.35
CA PHE A 502 15.46 25.09 -35.09
C PHE A 502 15.21 23.88 -34.18
N ALA A 503 16.12 23.61 -33.24
CA ALA A 503 15.93 22.56 -32.25
C ALA A 503 14.69 22.84 -31.38
N VAL A 504 14.47 24.10 -30.98
CA VAL A 504 13.24 24.55 -30.31
C VAL A 504 12.02 24.35 -31.22
N ALA A 505 12.09 24.73 -32.49
CA ALA A 505 11.00 24.55 -33.44
C ALA A 505 10.63 23.06 -33.64
N LEU A 506 11.60 22.15 -33.58
CA LEU A 506 11.36 20.70 -33.70
C LEU A 506 10.82 20.04 -32.43
N SER A 507 10.84 20.72 -31.28
CA SER A 507 10.35 20.19 -29.99
C SER A 507 8.88 19.80 -29.98
N VAL A 508 8.09 20.39 -30.87
CA VAL A 508 6.68 20.07 -31.08
C VAL A 508 6.48 18.60 -31.48
N LEU A 509 7.46 17.97 -32.12
CA LEU A 509 7.38 16.58 -32.55
C LEU A 509 7.35 15.60 -31.38
N PRO A 510 8.38 15.52 -30.50
CA PRO A 510 8.34 14.62 -29.37
C PRO A 510 7.25 15.01 -28.36
N GLY A 511 6.84 16.28 -28.28
CA GLY A 511 5.66 16.71 -27.51
C GLY A 511 4.36 16.12 -28.04
N THR A 512 4.13 16.21 -29.36
CA THR A 512 2.93 15.72 -30.04
C THR A 512 2.86 14.19 -30.07
N VAL A 513 3.97 13.54 -30.43
CA VAL A 513 4.13 12.08 -30.35
C VAL A 513 3.87 11.64 -28.91
N GLY A 514 4.57 12.21 -27.94
CA GLY A 514 4.41 11.84 -26.53
C GLY A 514 2.96 11.92 -26.04
N GLU A 515 2.18 12.90 -26.49
CA GLU A 515 0.76 12.97 -26.15
C GLU A 515 -0.07 11.87 -26.82
N MET A 516 0.10 11.63 -28.12
CA MET A 516 -0.64 10.57 -28.81
C MET A 516 -0.39 9.19 -28.20
N TRP A 517 0.83 8.95 -27.71
CA TRP A 517 1.15 7.72 -26.98
C TRP A 517 0.46 7.68 -25.60
N ALA A 518 0.40 8.80 -24.88
CA ALA A 518 -0.32 8.90 -23.61
C ALA A 518 -1.85 8.81 -23.77
N ALA A 519 -2.36 9.18 -24.95
CA ALA A 519 -3.76 9.09 -25.34
C ALA A 519 -4.19 7.66 -25.70
N ARG A 520 -3.26 6.70 -25.80
CA ARG A 520 -3.63 5.30 -25.98
C ARG A 520 -4.46 4.86 -24.77
N PRO A 521 -5.73 4.48 -24.96
CA PRO A 521 -6.53 4.01 -23.86
C PRO A 521 -5.85 2.78 -23.28
N LEU A 522 -5.62 2.77 -21.97
CA LEU A 522 -5.34 1.56 -21.19
C LEU A 522 -6.61 0.69 -21.11
N ARG A 523 -7.26 0.49 -22.26
CA ARG A 523 -8.47 -0.32 -22.37
C ARG A 523 -8.11 -1.78 -22.29
N ALA A 524 -8.99 -2.51 -21.62
CA ALA A 524 -8.97 -3.94 -21.43
C ALA A 524 -8.56 -4.67 -22.72
N ARG A 525 -7.90 -5.80 -22.51
CA ARG A 525 -7.36 -6.72 -23.51
C ARG A 525 -8.46 -7.46 -24.27
N ASP A 526 -9.60 -6.82 -24.49
CA ASP A 526 -10.71 -7.36 -25.27
C ASP A 526 -10.48 -6.99 -26.74
N GLY A 527 -10.10 -8.03 -27.49
CA GLY A 527 -9.69 -7.93 -28.87
C GLY A 527 -10.79 -7.36 -29.75
N ARG A 528 -10.57 -6.13 -30.22
CA ARG A 528 -10.92 -5.54 -31.53
C ARG A 528 -11.38 -4.10 -31.34
N ALA A 529 -10.49 -3.13 -31.62
CA ALA A 529 -10.91 -1.76 -31.89
C ALA A 529 -10.05 -1.07 -32.98
N PRO A 530 -10.69 -0.29 -33.88
CA PRO A 530 -10.09 0.34 -35.09
C PRO A 530 -9.16 1.55 -34.83
N VAL A 531 -8.88 1.90 -33.57
CA VAL A 531 -8.10 3.10 -33.20
C VAL A 531 -6.65 3.02 -33.68
N SER A 532 -6.10 1.81 -33.87
CA SER A 532 -4.73 1.64 -34.38
C SER A 532 -4.53 2.16 -35.81
N GLU A 533 -5.59 2.25 -36.62
CA GLU A 533 -5.50 2.78 -37.99
C GLU A 533 -5.44 4.30 -38.00
N ALA A 534 -6.32 4.97 -37.25
CA ALA A 534 -6.32 6.43 -37.16
C ALA A 534 -5.00 6.95 -36.59
N LEU A 535 -4.46 6.27 -35.57
CA LEU A 535 -3.15 6.60 -35.01
C LEU A 535 -2.01 6.36 -36.02
N ARG A 536 -2.04 5.25 -36.76
CA ARG A 536 -1.04 4.98 -37.81
C ARG A 536 -1.07 6.05 -38.90
N ARG A 537 -2.26 6.47 -39.36
CA ARG A 537 -2.43 7.55 -40.35
C ARG A 537 -1.95 8.90 -39.82
N ALA A 538 -2.21 9.19 -38.54
CA ALA A 538 -1.71 10.41 -37.90
C ALA A 538 -0.18 10.41 -37.79
N VAL A 539 0.42 9.29 -37.38
CA VAL A 539 1.89 9.15 -37.31
C VAL A 539 2.53 9.28 -38.69
N SER A 540 1.94 8.66 -39.73
CA SER A 540 2.46 8.82 -41.10
C SER A 540 2.35 10.25 -41.60
N ALA A 541 1.24 10.95 -41.33
CA ALA A 541 1.09 12.36 -41.68
C ALA A 541 2.15 13.23 -40.98
N ILE A 542 2.44 12.97 -39.70
CA ILE A 542 3.48 13.68 -38.95
C ILE A 542 4.86 13.41 -39.54
N LEU A 543 5.18 12.17 -39.88
CA LEU A 543 6.46 11.81 -40.50
C LEU A 543 6.65 12.51 -41.85
N VAL A 544 5.61 12.53 -42.70
CA VAL A 544 5.66 13.23 -43.99
C VAL A 544 5.86 14.73 -43.81
N VAL A 545 5.07 15.38 -42.95
CA VAL A 545 5.19 16.82 -42.67
C VAL A 545 6.57 17.15 -42.08
N THR A 546 7.09 16.30 -41.20
CA THR A 546 8.43 16.44 -40.63
C THR A 546 9.52 16.29 -41.68
N ALA A 547 9.43 15.26 -42.53
CA ALA A 547 10.41 15.01 -43.58
C ALA A 547 10.47 16.17 -44.58
N VAL A 548 9.31 16.69 -45.00
CA VAL A 548 9.24 17.87 -45.87
C VAL A 548 9.85 19.09 -45.19
N PHE A 549 9.54 19.33 -43.89
CA PHE A 549 10.09 20.44 -43.14
C PHE A 549 11.62 20.35 -42.98
N VAL A 550 12.12 19.17 -42.60
CA VAL A 550 13.56 18.90 -42.47
C VAL A 550 14.27 18.99 -43.82
N LEU A 551 13.65 18.54 -44.91
CA LEU A 551 14.22 18.65 -46.26
C LEU A 551 14.32 20.12 -46.69
N LEU A 552 13.25 20.89 -46.54
CA LEU A 552 13.21 22.32 -46.87
C LEU A 552 14.27 23.12 -46.09
N ILE A 553 14.44 22.81 -44.80
CA ILE A 553 15.43 23.48 -43.93
C ILE A 553 16.84 22.96 -44.18
N GLY A 554 17.01 21.65 -44.33
CA GLY A 554 18.29 21.00 -44.56
C GLY A 554 18.95 21.48 -45.84
N VAL A 555 18.19 21.56 -46.95
CA VAL A 555 18.68 22.13 -48.21
C VAL A 555 19.18 23.58 -48.02
N ARG A 556 18.60 24.35 -47.10
CA ARG A 556 18.96 25.75 -46.90
C ARG A 556 20.08 25.98 -45.90
N LEU A 557 20.14 25.23 -44.81
CA LEU A 557 21.24 25.29 -43.83
C LEU A 557 22.51 24.68 -44.42
N VAL A 558 22.36 23.59 -45.17
CA VAL A 558 23.49 22.83 -45.71
C VAL A 558 23.91 23.34 -47.08
N GLY A 559 22.98 23.82 -47.91
CA GLY A 559 23.25 24.29 -49.29
C GLY A 559 24.40 25.30 -49.41
N PRO A 560 24.44 26.41 -48.63
CA PRO A 560 25.53 27.38 -48.69
C PRO A 560 26.88 26.84 -48.20
N ALA A 561 26.85 25.85 -47.29
CA ALA A 561 28.06 25.16 -46.82
C ALA A 561 28.53 24.10 -47.84
N TRP A 562 27.60 23.45 -48.53
CA TRP A 562 27.84 22.46 -49.58
C TRP A 562 28.37 23.08 -50.87
N VAL A 563 27.93 24.27 -51.25
CA VAL A 563 28.45 24.98 -52.44
C VAL A 563 29.87 25.50 -52.23
N ARG A 564 30.35 25.58 -50.98
CA ARG A 564 31.71 26.06 -50.65
C ARG A 564 32.73 24.94 -50.40
N TYR A 565 32.28 23.71 -50.17
CA TYR A 565 33.15 22.54 -50.19
C TYR A 565 33.08 21.93 -51.59
N ASP A 566 34.18 21.99 -52.33
CA ASP A 566 34.32 21.46 -53.69
C ASP A 566 34.02 19.95 -53.75
N PHE A 567 32.73 19.63 -53.87
CA PHE A 567 32.15 18.29 -53.95
C PHE A 567 31.58 18.02 -55.35
N ASP A 568 31.96 18.80 -56.36
CA ASP A 568 31.45 18.66 -57.73
C ASP A 568 31.63 17.23 -58.28
N GLY A 569 32.67 16.51 -57.83
CA GLY A 569 32.90 15.11 -58.19
C GLY A 569 31.93 14.07 -57.58
N ARG A 570 31.27 14.33 -56.43
CA ARG A 570 30.30 13.39 -55.81
C ARG A 570 28.85 13.85 -55.90
N VAL A 571 28.61 15.14 -56.14
CA VAL A 571 27.26 15.70 -56.30
C VAL A 571 26.59 15.19 -57.57
N ALA A 572 27.31 14.91 -58.65
CA ALA A 572 26.73 14.25 -59.83
C ALA A 572 26.12 12.87 -59.48
N THR A 573 26.84 12.09 -58.67
CA THR A 573 26.39 10.76 -58.21
C THR A 573 25.21 10.87 -57.25
N VAL A 574 25.20 11.85 -56.35
CA VAL A 574 24.09 12.08 -55.42
C VAL A 574 22.87 12.66 -56.13
N ARG A 575 23.02 13.58 -57.11
CA ARG A 575 21.90 14.07 -57.92
C ARG A 575 21.26 12.96 -58.73
N GLN A 576 22.07 12.07 -59.32
CA GLN A 576 21.58 10.92 -60.06
C GLN A 576 20.90 9.90 -59.14
N TRP A 577 21.48 9.64 -57.95
CA TRP A 577 20.89 8.78 -56.93
C TRP A 577 19.58 9.35 -56.36
N VAL A 578 19.53 10.66 -56.07
CA VAL A 578 18.32 11.35 -55.60
C VAL A 578 17.27 11.41 -56.70
N GLY A 579 17.65 11.64 -57.96
CA GLY A 579 16.73 11.57 -59.10
C GLY A 579 16.09 10.19 -59.21
N GLN A 580 16.90 9.14 -59.22
CA GLN A 580 16.40 7.75 -59.24
C GLN A 580 15.53 7.43 -58.01
N ARG A 581 15.90 7.89 -56.82
CA ARG A 581 15.06 7.68 -55.61
C ARG A 581 13.79 8.49 -55.62
N TRP A 582 13.78 9.65 -56.30
CA TRP A 582 12.60 10.47 -56.43
C TRP A 582 11.62 9.84 -57.42
N ASP A 583 12.12 9.30 -58.53
CA ASP A 583 11.31 8.56 -59.50
C ASP A 583 10.74 7.27 -58.89
N ASP A 584 11.55 6.51 -58.13
CA ASP A 584 11.08 5.33 -57.39
C ASP A 584 10.01 5.68 -56.34
N LEU A 585 10.14 6.84 -55.70
CA LEU A 585 9.20 7.29 -54.66
C LEU A 585 7.91 7.80 -55.30
N ASP A 586 7.99 8.51 -56.42
CA ASP A 586 6.83 8.93 -57.20
C ASP A 586 6.06 7.71 -57.72
N GLU A 587 6.74 6.68 -58.23
CA GLU A 587 6.12 5.42 -58.66
C GLU A 587 5.46 4.68 -57.49
N GLN A 588 6.10 4.63 -56.32
CA GLN A 588 5.51 4.02 -55.12
C GLN A 588 4.30 4.80 -54.59
N VAL A 589 4.34 6.13 -54.63
CA VAL A 589 3.23 6.99 -54.23
C VAL A 589 2.06 6.84 -55.20
N ASN A 590 2.32 6.86 -56.51
CA ASN A 590 1.29 6.65 -57.53
C ASN A 590 0.67 5.25 -57.41
N THR A 591 1.47 4.21 -57.18
CA THR A 591 0.96 2.85 -56.92
C THR A 591 0.12 2.76 -55.64
N LEU A 592 0.48 3.52 -54.60
CA LEU A 592 -0.27 3.59 -53.36
C LEU A 592 -1.60 4.32 -53.56
N VAL A 593 -1.60 5.43 -54.31
CA VAL A 593 -2.79 6.20 -54.68
C VAL A 593 -3.73 5.34 -55.53
N ASP A 594 -3.22 4.64 -56.55
CA ASP A 594 -4.01 3.72 -57.38
C ASP A 594 -4.63 2.59 -56.56
N ARG A 595 -3.88 2.02 -55.61
CA ARG A 595 -4.39 0.96 -54.73
C ARG A 595 -5.48 1.48 -53.78
N ILE A 596 -5.37 2.74 -53.35
CA ILE A 596 -6.39 3.42 -52.53
C ILE A 596 -7.62 3.74 -53.39
N TYR A 597 -7.41 4.24 -54.60
CA TYR A 597 -8.47 4.58 -55.56
C TYR A 597 -9.27 3.34 -55.98
N LEU A 598 -8.58 2.24 -56.31
CA LEU A 598 -9.20 0.95 -56.61
C LEU A 598 -10.00 0.39 -55.42
N ARG A 599 -9.47 0.45 -54.19
CA ARG A 599 -10.21 0.02 -52.98
C ARG A 599 -11.42 0.88 -52.66
N TRP A 600 -11.35 2.17 -52.99
CA TRP A 600 -12.49 3.07 -52.82
C TRP A 600 -13.57 2.73 -53.86
N TYR A 601 -13.17 2.55 -55.13
CA TYR A 601 -14.08 2.18 -56.22
C TYR A 601 -14.76 0.82 -56.00
N ASP A 602 -14.02 -0.19 -55.53
CA ASP A 602 -14.56 -1.52 -55.16
C ASP A 602 -15.58 -1.46 -54.02
N ARG A 603 -15.45 -0.48 -53.11
CA ARG A 603 -16.41 -0.25 -52.02
C ARG A 603 -17.66 0.49 -52.47
N SER A 604 -17.54 1.42 -53.41
CA SER A 604 -18.71 2.11 -54.00
C SER A 604 -19.47 1.20 -54.98
N GLY A 605 -18.79 0.31 -55.71
CA GLY A 605 -19.41 -0.69 -56.57
C GLY A 605 -20.27 -1.71 -55.81
N ARG A 606 -19.89 -2.09 -54.57
CA ARG A 606 -20.68 -3.00 -53.72
C ARG A 606 -21.87 -2.37 -53.00
N ARG A 607 -22.09 -1.06 -53.10
CA ARG A 607 -23.27 -0.38 -52.53
C ARG A 607 -24.35 -0.02 -53.55
N GLY A 608 -24.12 -0.28 -54.84
CA GLY A 608 -25.08 0.02 -55.92
C GLY A 608 -25.89 -1.18 -56.43
N GLY A 609 -25.78 -2.37 -55.84
CA GLY A 609 -26.43 -3.59 -56.33
C GLY A 609 -27.58 -4.06 -55.44
N LEU A 610 -28.81 -3.92 -55.96
CA LEU A 610 -30.02 -4.71 -55.69
C LEU A 610 -30.74 -4.48 -54.35
N LEU A 611 -31.69 -3.52 -54.37
CA LEU A 611 -33.00 -3.70 -53.73
C LEU A 611 -33.79 -4.72 -54.57
N PRO A 612 -34.34 -5.79 -53.99
CA PRO A 612 -35.42 -6.54 -54.62
C PRO A 612 -36.72 -5.77 -54.41
N TRP A 613 -37.34 -5.36 -55.51
CA TRP A 613 -38.80 -5.31 -55.61
C TRP A 613 -39.30 -6.75 -55.60
N ASP A 614 -40.30 -7.06 -54.79
CA ASP A 614 -41.60 -7.54 -55.27
C ASP A 614 -42.54 -7.89 -54.10
N GLU A 615 -43.81 -7.52 -54.33
CA GLU A 615 -45.10 -8.13 -53.96
C GLU A 615 -45.24 -9.00 -52.69
#